data_AF-A0A0G1UGI0-F1
#
_entry.id   AF-A0A0G1UGI0-F1
#
_cell.length_a   1.000
_cell.length_b   1.000
_cell.length_c   1.000
_cell.angle_alpha   90.00
_cell.angle_beta   90.00
_cell.angle_gamma   90.00
#
_symmetry.space_group_name_H-M   'P 1'
#
loop_
_entity.id
_entity.type
_entity.pdbx_description
1 polymer ?
#
loop_
_entity_poly.entity_id
_entity_poly.type
_entity_poly.pdbx_seq_one_letter_code
_entity_poly.pdbx_strand_id
1 'polypeptide(L)'
;MKWSKAWNDARFNGAPWTPDAWENNEWNGAVPGGSGEVWHYKIVWVGSDLEDSPYWRPGGYAIWGQFEVIMDQGISGGLHTWFAHANPTGYGAY
;
A
#
# COMPACT_ATOMS: atom_id res chain seq x y z
N MET A 1 -3.47 2.25 10.69
CA MET A 1 -3.82 2.41 9.26
C MET A 1 -4.32 3.83 9.01
N LYS A 2 -4.02 4.39 7.84
CA LYS A 2 -4.55 5.67 7.34
C LYS A 2 -4.99 5.46 5.90
N TRP A 3 -6.06 6.12 5.45
CA TRP A 3 -6.55 5.96 4.09
C TRP A 3 -7.10 7.27 3.54
N SER A 4 -7.14 7.35 2.21
CA SER A 4 -7.72 8.46 1.45
C SER A 4 -9.24 8.57 1.60
N LYS A 5 -9.80 9.72 1.22
CA LYS A 5 -11.25 9.87 1.10
C LYS A 5 -11.85 8.89 0.08
N ALA A 6 -11.22 8.71 -1.08
CA ALA A 6 -11.70 7.81 -2.13
C ALA A 6 -11.72 6.35 -1.65
N TRP A 7 -10.70 5.92 -0.90
CA TRP A 7 -10.70 4.61 -0.24
C TRP A 7 -11.89 4.46 0.72
N ASN A 8 -12.11 5.47 1.57
CA ASN A 8 -13.21 5.46 2.51
C ASN A 8 -14.57 5.33 1.81
N ASP A 9 -14.78 6.16 0.79
CA ASP A 9 -16.03 6.20 0.05
C ASP A 9 -16.29 4.88 -0.68
N ALA A 10 -15.28 4.29 -1.30
CA ALA A 10 -15.45 3.02 -2.00
C ALA A 10 -15.62 1.83 -1.05
N ARG A 11 -14.76 1.73 -0.02
CA ARG A 11 -14.76 0.59 0.90
C ARG A 11 -15.98 0.54 1.81
N PHE A 12 -16.44 1.70 2.29
CA PHE A 12 -17.43 1.80 3.36
C PHE A 12 -18.73 2.47 2.94
N ASN A 13 -18.73 3.27 1.86
CA ASN A 13 -19.91 4.02 1.43
C ASN A 13 -20.44 3.62 0.03
N GLY A 14 -19.86 2.57 -0.58
CA GLY A 14 -20.34 2.00 -1.85
C GLY A 14 -20.06 2.85 -3.09
N ALA A 15 -19.18 3.86 -3.00
CA ALA A 15 -18.72 4.58 -4.19
C ALA A 15 -17.87 3.67 -5.09
N PRO A 16 -17.73 3.98 -6.38
CA PRO A 16 -16.73 3.31 -7.23
C PRO A 16 -15.31 3.55 -6.73
N TRP A 17 -14.43 2.57 -6.91
CA TRP A 17 -12.99 2.77 -6.73
C TRP A 17 -12.45 3.72 -7.79
N THR A 18 -11.48 4.54 -7.40
CA THR A 18 -10.82 5.51 -8.28
C THR A 18 -9.31 5.52 -8.01
N PRO A 19 -8.49 6.08 -8.91
CA PRO A 19 -7.03 6.23 -8.71
C PRO A 19 -6.63 7.06 -7.48
N ASP A 20 -7.56 7.83 -6.92
CA ASP A 20 -7.34 8.59 -5.69
C ASP A 20 -7.42 7.70 -4.43
N ALA A 21 -7.84 6.44 -4.59
CA ALA A 21 -7.97 5.49 -3.50
C ALA A 21 -6.61 4.90 -3.12
N TRP A 22 -6.13 5.27 -1.95
CA TRP A 22 -4.96 4.67 -1.30
C TRP A 22 -5.19 4.37 0.18
N GLU A 23 -4.42 3.43 0.72
CA GLU A 23 -4.25 3.20 2.15
C GLU A 23 -2.79 2.92 2.55
N ASN A 24 -2.45 3.32 3.77
CA ASN A 24 -1.27 2.86 4.49
C ASN A 24 -1.68 1.79 5.50
N ASN A 25 -1.14 0.59 5.34
CA ASN A 25 -1.22 -0.45 6.34
C ASN A 25 0.11 -0.50 7.12
N GLU A 26 0.01 -0.50 8.44
CA GLU A 26 1.15 -0.33 9.34
C GLU A 26 1.05 -1.40 10.42
N TRP A 27 2.13 -2.13 10.63
CA TRP A 27 2.30 -2.99 11.79
C TRP A 27 3.41 -2.44 12.67
N ASN A 28 3.15 -2.32 13.97
CA ASN A 28 4.17 -1.95 14.94
C ASN A 28 4.15 -2.90 16.14
N GLY A 29 5.01 -3.92 16.06
CA GLY A 29 5.30 -4.86 17.14
C GLY A 29 6.47 -4.43 18.03
N ALA A 30 7.07 -3.25 17.81
CA ALA A 30 8.14 -2.68 18.65
C ALA A 30 7.57 -2.06 19.94
N VAL A 31 6.81 -2.87 20.69
CA VAL A 31 6.23 -2.56 22.00
C VAL A 31 6.81 -3.51 23.05
N PRO A 32 6.77 -3.18 24.35
CA PRO A 32 7.24 -4.09 25.40
C PRO A 32 6.55 -5.46 25.31
N GLY A 33 7.33 -6.53 25.12
CA GLY A 33 6.82 -7.90 24.95
C GLY A 33 6.24 -8.24 23.56
N GLY A 34 6.34 -7.32 22.59
CA GLY A 34 5.89 -7.54 21.21
C GLY A 34 6.89 -8.31 20.35
N SER A 35 6.57 -8.46 19.06
CA SER A 35 7.42 -9.19 18.09
C SER A 35 8.74 -8.46 17.78
N GLY A 36 8.84 -7.17 18.09
CA GLY A 36 9.95 -6.31 17.67
C GLY A 36 9.93 -5.93 16.19
N GLU A 37 8.93 -6.42 15.43
CA GLU A 37 8.82 -6.15 14.00
C GLU A 37 8.05 -4.88 13.71
N VAL A 38 8.41 -4.19 12.64
CA VAL A 38 7.68 -3.04 12.11
C VAL A 38 7.51 -3.23 10.61
N TRP A 39 6.31 -3.01 10.10
CA TRP A 39 6.02 -3.08 8.66
C TRP A 39 5.25 -1.87 8.19
N HIS A 40 5.58 -1.40 6.99
CA HIS A 40 4.98 -0.25 6.33
C HIS A 40 4.59 -0.63 4.90
N TYR A 41 3.29 -0.61 4.63
CA TYR A 41 2.72 -0.86 3.32
C TYR A 41 2.04 0.38 2.79
N LYS A 42 2.25 0.67 1.51
CA LYS A 42 1.46 1.65 0.75
C LYS A 42 0.74 0.96 -0.38
N ILE A 43 -0.56 1.16 -0.44
CA ILE A 43 -1.45 0.43 -1.33
C ILE A 43 -2.29 1.44 -2.11
N VAL A 44 -2.36 1.27 -3.42
CA VAL A 44 -3.16 2.12 -4.33
C VAL A 44 -4.10 1.27 -5.16
N TRP A 45 -5.24 1.82 -5.53
CA TRP A 45 -6.10 1.20 -6.53
C TRP A 45 -5.55 1.43 -7.94
N VAL A 46 -5.52 0.36 -8.74
CA VAL A 46 -5.10 0.38 -10.14
C VAL A 46 -6.17 -0.18 -11.09
N GLY A 47 -7.24 -0.79 -10.56
CA GLY A 47 -8.26 -1.44 -11.39
C GLY A 47 -7.90 -2.88 -11.76
N SER A 48 -8.85 -3.59 -12.36
CA SER A 48 -8.77 -5.03 -12.62
C SER A 48 -7.69 -5.44 -13.62
N ASP A 49 -7.22 -4.49 -14.43
CA ASP A 49 -6.17 -4.73 -15.43
C ASP A 49 -4.77 -4.79 -14.79
N LEU A 50 -4.64 -4.45 -13.50
CA LEU A 50 -3.42 -4.58 -12.69
C LEU A 50 -2.18 -4.01 -13.39
N GLU A 51 -1.19 -4.84 -13.75
CA GLU A 51 0.04 -4.44 -14.42
C GLU A 51 -0.18 -3.72 -15.76
N ASP A 52 -1.31 -3.98 -16.44
CA ASP A 52 -1.69 -3.32 -17.69
C ASP A 52 -2.46 -2.01 -17.47
N SER A 53 -2.73 -1.64 -16.20
CA SER A 53 -3.44 -0.41 -15.86
C SER A 53 -2.61 0.85 -16.16
N PRO A 54 -3.24 1.94 -16.62
CA PRO A 54 -2.56 3.24 -16.73
C PRO A 54 -2.14 3.83 -15.37
N TYR A 55 -2.62 3.27 -14.25
CA TYR A 55 -2.28 3.71 -12.90
C TYR A 55 -1.17 2.87 -12.25
N TRP A 56 -0.78 1.76 -12.88
CA TRP A 56 0.27 0.87 -12.40
C TRP A 56 1.64 1.54 -12.39
N ARG A 57 2.47 1.17 -11.41
CA ARG A 57 3.81 1.73 -11.25
C ARG A 57 4.87 0.63 -11.30
N PRO A 58 5.96 0.80 -12.06
CA PRO A 58 7.04 -0.18 -12.07
C PRO A 58 7.65 -0.36 -10.68
N GLY A 59 7.73 -1.60 -10.21
CA GLY A 59 8.35 -1.97 -8.93
C GLY A 59 7.39 -2.26 -7.77
N GLY A 60 6.07 -2.21 -8.01
CA GLY A 60 5.05 -2.74 -7.12
C GLY A 60 4.65 -4.18 -7.45
N TYR A 61 3.67 -4.71 -6.71
CA TYR A 61 3.04 -6.00 -6.98
C TYR A 61 1.54 -5.99 -6.71
N ALA A 62 0.81 -6.84 -7.42
CA ALA A 62 -0.65 -6.87 -7.39
C ALA A 62 -1.16 -7.58 -6.13
N ILE A 63 -2.21 -7.01 -5.53
CA ILE A 63 -2.98 -7.62 -4.45
C ILE A 63 -4.48 -7.39 -4.67
N TRP A 64 -5.29 -8.27 -4.09
CA TRP A 64 -6.74 -8.11 -4.00
C TRP A 64 -7.46 -7.88 -5.36
N GLY A 65 -6.85 -8.34 -6.46
CA GLY A 65 -7.42 -8.34 -7.81
C GLY A 65 -7.61 -6.97 -8.47
N GLN A 66 -7.26 -5.85 -7.81
CA GLN A 66 -7.39 -4.51 -8.39
C GLN A 66 -6.52 -3.44 -7.71
N PHE A 67 -5.56 -3.86 -6.86
CA PHE A 67 -4.71 -2.96 -6.07
C PHE A 67 -3.24 -3.31 -6.28
N GLU A 68 -2.40 -2.30 -6.12
CA GLU A 68 -0.94 -2.41 -6.19
C GLU A 68 -0.36 -2.04 -4.82
N VAL A 69 0.57 -2.86 -4.32
CA VAL A 69 1.46 -2.45 -3.24
C VAL A 69 2.64 -1.71 -3.84
N ILE A 70 2.69 -0.40 -3.64
CA ILE A 70 3.76 0.45 -4.17
C ILE A 70 4.96 0.53 -3.20
N MET A 71 4.74 0.28 -1.91
CA MET A 71 5.77 0.19 -0.88
C MET A 71 5.48 -0.99 0.02
N ASP A 72 6.48 -1.82 0.25
CA ASP A 72 6.50 -2.82 1.30
C ASP A 72 7.92 -2.86 1.87
N GLN A 73 8.06 -2.40 3.10
CA GLN A 73 9.31 -2.45 3.83
C GLN A 73 9.07 -2.67 5.32
N GLY A 74 10.07 -3.20 6.00
CA GLY A 74 9.97 -3.41 7.43
C GLY A 74 11.26 -3.85 8.09
N ILE A 75 11.23 -3.88 9.42
CA ILE A 75 12.28 -4.46 10.24
C ILE A 75 11.76 -5.79 10.80
N SER A 76 12.49 -6.87 10.55
CA SER A 76 12.28 -8.18 11.18
C SER A 76 13.63 -8.80 11.54
N GLY A 77 13.73 -9.42 12.72
CA GLY A 77 15.00 -9.98 13.20
C GLY A 77 16.14 -8.96 13.32
N GLY A 78 15.84 -7.66 13.42
CA GLY A 78 16.82 -6.57 13.45
C GLY A 78 17.36 -6.15 12.08
N LEU A 79 16.85 -6.71 10.97
CA LEU A 79 17.24 -6.37 9.60
C LEU A 79 16.15 -5.56 8.91
N HIS A 80 16.54 -4.53 8.16
CA HIS A 80 15.64 -3.74 7.33
C HIS A 80 15.53 -4.37 5.94
N THR A 81 14.31 -4.70 5.52
CA THR A 81 13.99 -5.37 4.26
C THR A 81 13.00 -4.55 3.44
N TRP A 82 13.10 -4.67 2.11
CA TRP A 82 12.18 -4.12 1.13
C TRP A 82 11.66 -5.23 0.22
N PHE A 83 10.36 -5.28 -0.01
CA PHE A 83 9.72 -6.18 -0.96
C PHE A 83 9.07 -5.42 -2.13
N ALA A 84 8.70 -4.15 -1.95
CA ALA A 84 8.24 -3.28 -3.03
C ALA A 84 8.78 -1.85 -2.86
N HIS A 85 9.18 -1.26 -3.98
CA HIS A 85 9.64 0.12 -4.08
C HIS A 85 9.32 0.64 -5.48
N ALA A 86 8.03 0.86 -5.73
CA ALA A 86 7.55 1.32 -7.02
C ALA A 86 8.04 2.75 -7.32
N ASN A 87 8.25 3.11 -8.58
CA ASN A 87 8.65 4.47 -8.96
C ASN A 87 7.50 5.19 -9.71
N PRO A 88 6.78 6.14 -9.08
CA PRO A 88 6.99 6.72 -7.74
C PRO A 88 6.31 5.94 -6.59
N THR A 89 6.95 5.95 -5.41
CA THR A 89 6.45 5.29 -4.17
C THR A 89 5.56 6.19 -3.29
N GLY A 90 5.21 7.37 -3.80
CA GLY A 90 4.39 8.38 -3.11
C GLY A 90 3.00 8.51 -3.73
N TYR A 91 2.05 9.11 -3.01
CA TYR A 91 0.69 9.35 -3.50
C TYR A 91 0.55 10.63 -4.35
N GLY A 92 1.63 11.09 -4.99
CA GLY A 92 1.60 12.30 -5.83
C GLY A 92 1.99 13.60 -5.13
N ALA A 93 2.81 13.56 -4.08
CA ALA A 93 3.65 14.71 -3.72
C ALA A 93 4.96 14.60 -4.51
N TYR A 94 5.04 15.33 -5.63
CA TYR A 94 6.26 15.59 -6.39
C TYR A 94 6.93 16.87 -5.90
#